data_AF-A0A4Q5NHQ5-F1
#
_entry.id   AF-A0A4Q5NHQ5-F1
#
_cell.length_a   1.000
_cell.length_b   1.000
_cell.length_c   1.000
_cell.angle_alpha   90.00
_cell.angle_beta   90.00
_cell.angle_gamma   90.00
#
_symmetry.space_group_name_H-M   'P 1'
#
loop_
_entity.id
_entity.type
_entity.pdbx_description
1 polymer ?
#
loop_
_entity_poly.entity_id
_entity_poly.type
_entity_poly.pdbx_seq_one_letter_code
_entity_poly.pdbx_strand_id
1 'polypeptide(L)'
;MAKLRAIAMMIASLVLSNGILWFVLSENMSAGIYPVNADSVGIPIMEAATVSFAILLCVALTIALPNRTRIWRIAQGLPAVISSLLSLLLSASWLSPNHYLVASAFFGLALACIWSWWLVRKPIGTKTEAHIA
;
A
#
# COMPACT_ATOMS: atom_id res chain seq x y z
N MET A 1 1.00 -18.86 8.03
CA MET A 1 1.78 -18.50 6.82
C MET A 1 1.19 -17.33 6.02
N ALA A 2 -0.11 -17.30 5.70
CA ALA A 2 -0.73 -16.22 4.91
C ALA A 2 -0.42 -14.79 5.41
N LYS A 3 -0.62 -14.52 6.71
CA LYS A 3 -0.34 -13.19 7.30
C LYS A 3 1.12 -12.76 7.14
N LEU A 4 2.07 -13.68 7.34
CA LEU A 4 3.50 -13.39 7.17
C LEU A 4 3.83 -13.03 5.72
N ARG A 5 3.26 -13.75 4.74
CA ARG A 5 3.43 -13.44 3.31
C ARG A 5 2.86 -12.07 2.96
N ALA A 6 1.68 -11.72 3.47
CA ALA A 6 1.10 -10.40 3.31
C ALA A 6 2.01 -9.31 3.90
N ILE A 7 2.48 -9.47 5.13
CA ILE A 7 3.40 -8.52 5.77
C ILE A 7 4.69 -8.35 4.95
N ALA A 8 5.32 -9.47 4.55
CA ALA A 8 6.57 -9.44 3.80
C ALA A 8 6.41 -8.73 2.44
N MET A 9 5.35 -9.04 1.70
CA MET A 9 5.07 -8.36 0.43
C MET A 9 4.79 -6.88 0.64
N MET A 10 4.05 -6.50 1.68
CA MET A 10 3.74 -5.11 1.96
C MET A 10 4.97 -4.28 2.32
N ILE A 11 5.85 -4.82 3.16
CA ILE A 11 7.12 -4.18 3.48
C ILE A 11 7.98 -4.06 2.22
N ALA A 12 8.11 -5.13 1.43
CA ALA A 12 8.87 -5.10 0.19
C ALA A 12 8.32 -4.07 -0.81
N SER A 13 7.00 -4.00 -1.01
CA SER A 13 6.36 -3.03 -1.89
C SER A 13 6.54 -1.58 -1.41
N LEU A 14 6.46 -1.33 -0.10
CA LEU A 14 6.69 0.00 0.47
C LEU A 14 8.14 0.45 0.30
N VAL A 15 9.10 -0.43 0.63
CA VAL A 15 10.53 -0.16 0.46
C VAL A 15 10.85 0.09 -1.00
N LEU A 16 10.33 -0.73 -1.90
CA LEU A 16 10.55 -0.56 -3.34
C LEU A 16 9.96 0.76 -3.85
N SER A 17 8.72 1.10 -3.48
CA SER A 17 8.07 2.32 -3.96
C SER A 17 8.76 3.59 -3.47
N ASN A 18 9.13 3.62 -2.18
CA ASN A 18 9.86 4.75 -1.62
C ASN A 18 11.30 4.82 -2.13
N GLY A 19 11.95 3.67 -2.37
CA GLY A 19 13.27 3.60 -2.99
C GLY A 19 13.28 4.13 -4.43
N ILE A 20 12.27 3.76 -5.23
CA ILE A 20 12.09 4.29 -6.59
C ILE A 20 11.83 5.79 -6.56
N LEU A 21 10.98 6.27 -5.64
CA LEU A 21 10.74 7.69 -5.45
C LEU A 21 12.05 8.44 -5.16
N TRP A 22 12.80 7.99 -4.16
CA TRP A 22 14.09 8.59 -3.79
C TRP A 22 15.04 8.62 -4.99
N PHE A 23 15.19 7.49 -5.68
CA PHE A 23 16.05 7.39 -6.87
C PHE A 23 15.66 8.39 -7.96
N VAL A 24 14.39 8.45 -8.35
CA VAL A 24 13.92 9.36 -9.41
C VAL A 24 14.15 10.83 -9.02
N LEU A 25 13.87 11.19 -7.77
CA LEU A 25 14.06 12.57 -7.31
C LEU A 25 15.54 12.96 -7.24
N SER A 26 16.40 12.05 -6.76
CA SER A 26 17.84 12.26 -6.70
C SER A 26 18.47 12.41 -8.08
N GLU A 27 18.10 11.55 -9.04
CA GLU A 27 18.58 11.66 -10.42
C GLU A 27 18.13 12.96 -11.07
N ASN A 28 16.86 13.36 -10.92
CA ASN A 28 16.35 14.62 -11.46
C ASN A 28 17.04 15.85 -10.86
N MET A 29 17.34 15.83 -9.55
CA MET A 29 18.12 16.88 -8.91
C MET A 29 19.54 16.95 -9.48
N SER A 30 20.21 15.79 -9.65
CA SER A 30 21.56 15.73 -10.23
C SER A 30 21.62 16.19 -11.69
N ALA A 31 20.53 15.99 -12.44
CA ALA A 31 20.36 16.43 -13.82
C ALA A 31 19.98 17.93 -13.94
N GLY A 32 19.80 18.65 -12.83
CA GLY A 32 19.43 20.06 -12.81
C GLY A 32 17.99 20.34 -13.26
N ILE A 33 17.11 19.32 -13.27
CA ILE A 33 15.69 19.46 -13.61
C ILE A 33 14.95 20.24 -12.50
N TYR A 34 15.36 20.03 -11.25
CA TYR A 34 14.81 20.75 -10.12
C TYR A 34 15.68 21.97 -9.75
N PRO A 35 15.05 23.09 -9.37
CA PRO A 35 15.80 24.24 -8.88
C PRO A 35 16.46 23.89 -7.55
N VAL A 36 17.77 24.10 -7.46
CA VAL A 36 18.60 23.83 -6.26
C VAL A 36 18.11 24.61 -5.02
N ASN A 37 17.40 25.72 -5.26
CA ASN A 37 16.95 26.64 -4.23
C ASN A 37 15.56 26.30 -3.67
N ALA A 38 14.85 25.35 -4.28
CA ALA A 38 13.57 24.86 -3.77
C ALA A 38 13.78 23.49 -3.14
N ASP A 39 13.07 23.19 -2.05
CA ASP A 39 13.06 21.85 -1.47
C ASP A 39 12.18 20.91 -2.31
N SER A 40 12.65 20.62 -3.53
CA SER A 40 11.96 19.77 -4.50
C SER A 40 12.18 18.27 -4.26
N VAL A 41 12.93 17.91 -3.23
CA VAL A 41 13.28 16.51 -2.92
C VAL A 41 12.85 16.13 -1.51
N GLY A 42 13.23 16.90 -0.49
CA GLY A 42 12.95 16.62 0.91
C GLY A 42 11.45 16.64 1.22
N ILE A 43 10.74 17.71 0.83
CA ILE A 43 9.29 17.82 1.04
C ILE A 43 8.54 16.64 0.38
N PRO A 44 8.70 16.36 -0.93
CA PRO A 44 7.98 15.24 -1.55
C PRO A 44 8.31 13.87 -0.96
N ILE A 45 9.56 13.62 -0.56
CA ILE A 45 9.94 12.38 0.13
C ILE A 45 9.21 12.29 1.47
N MET A 46 9.17 13.37 2.25
CA MET A 46 8.53 13.35 3.56
C MET A 46 7.02 13.16 3.47
N GLU A 47 6.37 13.81 2.50
CA GLU A 47 4.95 13.61 2.22
C GLU A 47 4.66 12.15 1.85
N ALA A 48 5.41 11.58 0.91
CA ALA A 48 5.25 10.19 0.48
C ALA A 48 5.54 9.20 1.62
N ALA A 49 6.55 9.46 2.45
CA ALA A 49 6.87 8.64 3.62
C ALA A 49 5.75 8.67 4.67
N THR A 50 5.16 9.85 4.91
CA THR A 50 4.03 10.03 5.83
C THR A 50 2.80 9.24 5.36
N VAL A 51 2.45 9.35 4.08
CA VAL A 51 1.33 8.58 3.50
C VAL A 51 1.65 7.08 3.49
N SER A 52 2.89 6.70 3.18
CA SER A 52 3.35 5.30 3.24
C SER A 52 3.22 4.70 4.64
N PHE A 53 3.52 5.49 5.68
CA PHE A 53 3.31 5.07 7.07
C PHE A 53 1.83 4.88 7.39
N ALA A 54 0.96 5.80 6.95
CA ALA A 54 -0.49 5.63 7.11
C ALA A 54 -1.02 4.38 6.39
N ILE A 55 -0.51 4.09 5.19
CA ILE A 55 -0.81 2.86 4.43
C ILE A 55 -0.38 1.63 5.25
N LEU A 56 0.85 1.63 5.78
CA LEU A 56 1.35 0.52 6.60
C LEU A 56 0.47 0.27 7.82
N LEU A 57 0.04 1.31 8.54
CA LEU A 57 -0.87 1.19 9.67
C LEU A 57 -2.22 0.60 9.27
N CYS A 58 -2.81 1.08 8.17
CA CYS A 58 -4.06 0.55 7.64
C CYS A 58 -3.92 -0.95 7.29
N VAL A 59 -2.87 -1.33 6.59
CA VAL A 59 -2.66 -2.73 6.22
C VAL A 59 -2.37 -3.61 7.43
N ALA A 60 -1.62 -3.10 8.42
CA ALA A 60 -1.42 -3.79 9.68
C ALA A 60 -2.75 -4.07 10.39
N LEU A 61 -3.67 -3.09 10.43
CA LEU A 61 -5.02 -3.27 10.95
C LEU A 61 -5.81 -4.30 10.14
N THR A 62 -5.76 -4.25 8.81
CA THR A 62 -6.37 -5.26 7.93
C THR A 62 -5.88 -6.67 8.27
N ILE A 63 -4.59 -6.86 8.52
CA ILE A 63 -4.01 -8.18 8.81
C ILE A 63 -4.30 -8.62 10.26
N ALA A 64 -4.35 -7.67 11.21
CA ALA A 64 -4.55 -7.94 12.62
C ALA A 64 -6.02 -8.29 12.94
N LEU A 65 -6.98 -7.58 12.34
CA LEU A 65 -8.39 -7.73 12.64
C LEU A 65 -8.89 -9.17 12.39
N PRO A 66 -9.77 -9.69 13.26
CA PRO A 66 -10.37 -11.00 13.06
C PRO A 66 -11.30 -10.98 11.84
N ASN A 67 -11.64 -12.15 11.30
CA ASN A 67 -12.50 -12.27 10.12
C ASN A 67 -13.61 -13.32 10.28
N ARG A 68 -13.91 -13.69 11.53
CA ARG A 68 -14.85 -14.78 11.88
C ARG A 68 -16.32 -14.41 11.65
N THR A 69 -16.68 -13.14 11.81
CA THR A 69 -18.06 -12.66 11.66
C THR A 69 -18.18 -11.65 10.52
N ARG A 70 -19.40 -11.42 10.03
CA ARG A 70 -19.67 -10.44 8.96
C ARG A 70 -19.23 -9.02 9.33
N ILE A 71 -19.50 -8.60 10.57
CA ILE A 71 -19.11 -7.28 11.09
C ILE A 71 -17.60 -7.12 11.04
N TRP A 72 -16.85 -8.12 11.52
CA TRP A 72 -15.39 -8.09 11.50
C TRP A 72 -14.80 -8.09 10.08
N ARG A 73 -15.45 -8.76 9.12
CA ARG A 73 -15.02 -8.69 7.69
C ARG A 73 -15.22 -7.30 7.10
N ILE A 74 -16.29 -6.60 7.46
CA ILE A 74 -16.52 -5.22 7.02
C ILE A 74 -15.47 -4.30 7.65
N ALA A 75 -15.27 -4.43 8.97
CA ALA A 75 -14.24 -3.68 9.70
C ALA A 75 -12.83 -3.93 9.16
N GLN A 76 -12.52 -5.15 8.71
CA GLN A 76 -11.25 -5.50 8.05
C GLN A 76 -11.12 -4.91 6.64
N GLY A 77 -12.22 -4.85 5.89
CA GLY A 77 -12.23 -4.33 4.52
C GLY A 77 -12.02 -2.82 4.43
N LEU A 78 -12.54 -2.06 5.40
CA LEU A 78 -12.39 -0.60 5.42
C LEU A 78 -10.93 -0.12 5.35
N PRO A 79 -10.01 -0.55 6.25
CA PRO A 79 -8.61 -0.16 6.15
C PRO A 79 -7.90 -0.70 4.90
N ALA A 80 -8.35 -1.81 4.32
CA ALA A 80 -7.82 -2.32 3.05
C ALA A 80 -8.19 -1.40 1.88
N VAL A 81 -9.43 -0.91 1.85
CA VAL A 81 -9.89 0.06 0.86
C VAL A 81 -9.15 1.38 1.03
N ILE A 82 -9.03 1.89 2.25
CA ILE A 82 -8.32 3.15 2.53
C ILE A 82 -6.85 3.08 2.09
N SER A 83 -6.12 2.03 2.48
CA SER A 83 -4.72 1.85 2.07
C SER A 83 -4.55 1.74 0.55
N SER A 84 -5.46 1.06 -0.13
CA SER A 84 -5.45 0.94 -1.59
C SER A 84 -5.72 2.30 -2.27
N LEU A 85 -6.71 3.05 -1.78
CA LEU A 85 -7.04 4.39 -2.29
C LEU A 85 -5.92 5.40 -2.05
N LEU A 86 -5.28 5.39 -0.87
CA LEU A 86 -4.12 6.25 -0.59
C LEU A 86 -2.95 5.92 -1.52
N SER A 87 -2.71 4.63 -1.79
CA SER A 87 -1.66 4.20 -2.73
C SER A 87 -1.97 4.65 -4.16
N LEU A 88 -3.23 4.56 -4.58
CA LEU A 88 -3.68 5.06 -5.90
C LEU A 88 -3.59 6.58 -5.98
N LEU A 89 -3.90 7.30 -4.91
CA LEU A 89 -3.78 8.75 -4.86
C LEU A 89 -2.32 9.20 -5.01
N LEU A 90 -1.39 8.54 -4.31
CA LEU A 90 0.05 8.76 -4.52
C LEU A 90 0.45 8.44 -5.96
N SER A 91 0.01 7.30 -6.49
CA SER A 91 0.29 6.94 -7.87
C SER A 91 -0.16 8.03 -8.85
N ALA A 92 -1.39 8.51 -8.69
CA ALA A 92 -1.97 9.57 -9.52
C ALA A 92 -1.25 10.91 -9.35
N SER A 93 -0.84 11.29 -8.13
CA SER A 93 -0.12 12.55 -7.89
C SER A 93 1.22 12.58 -8.62
N TRP A 94 1.87 11.43 -8.77
CA TRP A 94 3.15 11.32 -9.48
C TRP A 94 3.01 11.24 -11.01
N LEU A 95 1.80 11.19 -11.56
CA LEU A 95 1.59 11.32 -13.02
C LEU A 95 1.90 12.73 -13.52
N SER A 96 1.85 13.74 -12.66
CA SER A 96 2.23 15.12 -12.98
C SER A 96 3.38 15.55 -12.07
N PRO A 97 4.53 16.04 -12.59
CA PRO A 97 4.81 16.39 -14.00
C PRO A 97 5.47 15.23 -14.79
N ASN A 98 4.87 14.04 -14.84
CA ASN A 98 5.33 12.85 -15.60
C ASN A 98 6.35 11.92 -14.91
N HIS A 99 6.27 11.73 -13.59
CA HIS A 99 7.08 10.73 -12.88
C HIS A 99 6.48 9.32 -12.99
N TYR A 100 6.32 8.81 -14.22
CA TYR A 100 5.62 7.55 -14.51
C TYR A 100 6.20 6.34 -13.77
N LEU A 101 7.52 6.30 -13.57
CA LEU A 101 8.16 5.21 -12.84
C LEU A 101 7.70 5.20 -11.36
N VAL A 102 7.67 6.36 -10.72
CA VAL A 102 7.16 6.52 -9.35
C VAL A 102 5.67 6.20 -9.28
N ALA A 103 4.88 6.70 -10.23
CA ALA A 103 3.46 6.42 -10.33
C ALA A 103 3.19 4.91 -10.43
N SER A 104 3.93 4.20 -11.29
CA SER A 104 3.80 2.76 -11.47
C SER A 104 4.17 1.96 -10.21
N ALA A 105 5.17 2.41 -9.46
CA ALA A 105 5.58 1.77 -8.21
C ALA A 105 4.47 1.85 -7.14
N PHE A 106 3.90 3.04 -6.92
CA PHE A 106 2.78 3.22 -6.00
C PHE A 106 1.47 2.56 -6.49
N PHE A 107 1.28 2.42 -7.80
CA PHE A 107 0.20 1.60 -8.34
C PHE A 107 0.39 0.12 -7.96
N GLY A 108 1.62 -0.40 -8.09
CA GLY A 108 1.99 -1.73 -7.61
C GLY A 108 1.73 -1.91 -6.11
N LEU A 109 1.99 -0.89 -5.30
CA LEU A 109 1.65 -0.89 -3.87
C LEU A 109 0.14 -1.01 -3.63
N ALA A 110 -0.69 -0.33 -4.43
CA ALA A 110 -2.14 -0.48 -4.34
C ALA A 110 -2.59 -1.92 -4.61
N LEU A 111 -2.00 -2.58 -5.62
CA LEU A 111 -2.25 -4.00 -5.91
C LEU A 111 -1.79 -4.90 -4.75
N ALA A 112 -0.65 -4.60 -4.13
CA ALA A 112 -0.16 -5.33 -2.96
C ALA A 112 -1.11 -5.20 -1.76
N CYS A 113 -1.71 -4.02 -1.52
CA CYS A 113 -2.74 -3.81 -0.50
C CYS A 113 -3.97 -4.70 -0.73
N ILE A 114 -4.50 -4.69 -1.97
CA ILE A 114 -5.66 -5.50 -2.37
C ILE A 114 -5.36 -6.99 -2.22
N TRP A 115 -4.19 -7.42 -2.70
CA TRP A 115 -3.74 -8.81 -2.61
C TRP A 115 -3.58 -9.27 -1.16
N SER A 116 -2.99 -8.43 -0.30
CA SER A 116 -2.80 -8.73 1.12
C SER A 116 -4.14 -8.93 1.83
N TRP A 117 -5.13 -8.07 1.55
CA TRP A 117 -6.49 -8.23 2.06
C TRP A 117 -7.13 -9.54 1.58
N TRP A 118 -7.01 -9.85 0.29
CA TRP A 118 -7.55 -11.08 -0.28
C TRP A 118 -6.93 -12.33 0.38
N LEU A 119 -5.61 -12.34 0.57
CA LEU A 119 -4.87 -13.46 1.15
C LEU A 119 -5.26 -13.76 2.61
N VAL A 120 -5.55 -12.73 3.41
CA VAL A 120 -5.92 -12.91 4.83
C VAL A 120 -7.42 -13.13 5.04
N ARG A 121 -8.24 -13.03 3.98
CA ARG A 121 -9.69 -13.23 4.04
C ARG A 121 -10.03 -14.72 3.99
N LYS A 122 -10.55 -15.27 5.09
CA LYS A 122 -11.06 -16.65 5.10
C LYS A 122 -12.49 -16.72 4.50
N PRO A 123 -12.86 -17.83 3.83
CA PRO A 123 -14.26 -18.12 3.53
C PRO A 123 -15.06 -18.19 4.82
N ILE A 124 -16.28 -17.65 4.83
CA ILE A 124 -17.23 -17.96 5.92
C ILE A 124 -17.57 -19.43 5.73
N GLY A 125 -17.36 -20.24 6.76
CA GLY A 125 -17.65 -21.67 6.72
C GLY A 125 -19.03 -21.89 6.10
N THR A 126 -19.04 -22.57 4.96
CA THR A 126 -20.22 -23.30 4.51
C THR A 126 -20.54 -24.27 5.61
N LYS A 127 -21.74 -24.19 6.18
CA LYS A 127 -22.26 -25.23 7.05
C LYS A 127 -22.29 -26.52 6.22
N THR A 128 -21.26 -27.34 6.31
CA THR A 128 -21.24 -28.70 5.78
C THR A 128 -20.67 -29.61 6.86
N GLU A 129 -21.12 -29.41 8.10
CA GLU A 129 -21.30 -30.53 8.99
C GLU A 129 -22.79 -30.85 8.93
N ALA A 130 -23.08 -31.69 7.94
CA ALA A 130 -24.33 -32.40 7.83
C ALA A 130 -24.55 -33.13 9.16
N HIS A 131 -25.72 -32.89 9.72
CA HIS A 131 -26.50 -33.91 10.40
C HIS A 131 -26.42 -35.24 9.62
N ILE A 132 -25.48 -36.10 9.99
CA ILE A 132 -25.55 -37.55 9.83
C ILE A 132 -25.03 -38.04 11.19
N ALA A 133 -25.91 -38.06 12.18
CA ALA A 133 -26.72 -39.22 12.58
C ALA A 133 -25.90 -40.14 13.48
#